data_AF-A0A949F6T9-F1
#
_entry.id   AF-A0A949F6T9-F1
#
_cell.length_a   1.000
_cell.length_b   1.000
_cell.length_c   1.000
_cell.angle_alpha   90.00
_cell.angle_beta   90.00
_cell.angle_gamma   90.00
#
_symmetry.space_group_name_H-M   'P 1'
#
loop_
_entity.id
_entity.type
_entity.pdbx_description
1 polymer ?
#
loop_
_entity_poly.entity_id
_entity_poly.type
_entity_poly.pdbx_seq_one_letter_code
_entity_poly.pdbx_strand_id
1 'polypeptide(L)'
;MKKIISIYVLPLLLIFAFCQNSYAFSTRHHIINIGKNIFKAPLSILDAAFIKGPRAIKEIYRYEVYGSEDPEKNGLFYKKIFAVWSAPPAEAKAIIDGTVEGVSAIGDAVKNLLSIFASD
;
A
#
# COMPACT_ATOMS: atom_id res chain seq x y z
N MET A 1 35.71 14.76 28.14
CA MET A 1 34.45 15.07 27.43
C MET A 1 34.60 15.10 25.89
N LYS A 2 35.65 15.70 25.31
CA LYS A 2 35.83 15.76 23.83
C LYS A 2 35.90 14.40 23.09
N LYS A 3 36.46 13.35 23.72
CA LYS A 3 36.61 12.02 23.10
C LYS A 3 35.31 11.22 22.97
N ILE A 4 34.34 11.43 23.88
CA ILE A 4 33.07 10.69 23.90
C ILE A 4 32.16 11.16 22.77
N ILE A 5 32.14 12.46 22.48
CA ILE A 5 31.35 13.05 21.38
C ILE A 5 31.84 12.49 20.03
N SER A 6 33.16 12.35 19.84
CA SER A 6 33.74 11.83 18.59
C SER A 6 33.34 10.38 18.27
N ILE A 7 33.09 9.55 19.28
CA ILE A 7 32.75 8.12 19.10
C ILE A 7 31.32 7.94 18.61
N TYR A 8 30.39 8.84 18.95
CA TYR A 8 29.00 8.76 18.50
C TYR A 8 28.74 9.51 17.18
N VAL A 9 29.56 10.52 16.87
CA VAL A 9 29.42 11.30 15.62
C VAL A 9 29.81 10.48 14.39
N LEU A 10 30.85 9.63 14.49
CA LEU A 10 31.32 8.80 13.38
C LEU A 10 30.31 7.74 12.90
N PRO A 11 29.69 6.92 13.77
CA PRO A 11 28.66 5.97 13.35
C PRO A 11 27.39 6.68 12.87
N LEU A 12 27.03 7.84 13.44
CA LEU A 12 25.90 8.64 12.97
C LEU A 12 26.12 9.15 11.53
N LEU A 13 27.33 9.62 11.21
CA LEU A 13 27.71 10.04 9.86
C LEU A 13 27.75 8.86 8.87
N LEU A 14 28.21 7.68 9.31
CA LEU A 14 28.20 6.47 8.48
C LEU A 14 26.77 6.01 8.18
N ILE A 15 25.86 6.02 9.16
CA ILE A 15 24.44 5.71 8.93
C ILE A 15 23.83 6.71 7.95
N PHE A 16 24.15 8.01 8.08
CA PHE A 16 23.68 9.03 7.15
C PHE A 16 24.21 8.82 5.72
N ALA A 17 25.47 8.42 5.58
CA ALA A 17 26.09 8.15 4.28
C ALA A 17 25.54 6.89 3.59
N PHE A 18 25.23 5.83 4.35
CA PHE A 18 24.68 4.59 3.80
C PHE A 18 23.15 4.62 3.58
N CYS A 19 22.44 5.61 4.13
CA CYS A 19 21.00 5.80 3.87
C CYS A 19 20.69 6.53 2.56
N GLN A 20 21.69 7.06 1.85
CA GLN A 20 21.50 7.77 0.59
C GLN A 20 21.73 6.86 -0.60
N ASN A 21 20.78 5.96 -0.85
CA ASN A 21 20.55 5.43 -2.21
C ASN A 21 19.98 6.55 -3.09
N SER A 22 20.80 7.58 -3.33
CA SER A 22 20.51 8.66 -4.25
C SER A 22 20.78 8.15 -5.65
N TYR A 23 19.85 7.35 -6.18
CA TYR A 23 19.77 7.19 -7.62
C TYR A 23 19.58 8.58 -8.21
N ALA A 24 20.56 9.06 -8.96
CA ALA A 24 20.48 10.30 -9.72
C ALA A 24 19.43 10.11 -10.83
N PHE A 25 18.16 10.19 -10.44
CA PHE A 25 17.05 10.21 -11.37
C PHE A 25 17.07 11.54 -12.09
N SER A 26 17.20 11.50 -13.42
CA SER A 26 17.01 12.69 -14.25
C SER A 26 15.63 13.30 -13.95
N THR A 27 15.49 14.62 -14.04
CA THR A 27 14.21 15.36 -13.94
C THR A 27 13.07 14.69 -14.71
N ARG A 28 13.38 14.07 -15.86
CA ARG A 28 12.42 13.28 -16.66
C ARG A 28 11.81 12.11 -15.89
N HIS A 29 12.60 11.38 -15.11
CA HIS A 29 12.13 10.26 -14.29
C HIS A 29 11.23 10.74 -13.15
N HIS A 30 11.55 11.87 -12.51
CA HIS A 30 10.69 12.45 -11.49
C HIS A 30 9.34 12.88 -12.07
N ILE A 31 9.32 13.53 -13.25
CA ILE A 31 8.08 13.93 -13.93
C ILE A 31 7.22 12.71 -14.30
N ILE A 32 7.82 11.66 -14.86
CA ILE A 32 7.10 10.42 -15.19
C ILE A 32 6.52 9.77 -13.93
N ASN A 33 7.27 9.73 -12.83
CA ASN A 33 6.81 9.18 -11.56
C ASN A 33 5.69 10.01 -10.93
N ILE A 34 5.77 11.34 -11.00
CA ILE A 34 4.70 12.25 -10.56
C ILE A 34 3.42 11.95 -11.34
N GLY A 35 3.49 11.91 -12.67
CA GLY A 35 2.34 11.59 -13.51
C GLY A 35 1.72 10.24 -13.14
N LYS A 36 2.55 9.20 -13.06
CA LYS A 36 2.10 7.84 -12.68
C LYS A 36 1.40 7.83 -11.32
N ASN A 37 1.95 8.53 -10.33
CA ASN A 37 1.42 8.54 -8.97
C ASN A 37 0.13 9.37 -8.84
N ILE A 38 0.01 10.48 -9.59
CA ILE A 38 -1.23 11.27 -9.65
C ILE A 38 -2.38 10.45 -10.22
N PHE A 39 -2.15 9.68 -11.30
CA PHE A 39 -3.18 8.80 -11.85
C PHE A 39 -3.44 7.59 -10.94
N LYS A 40 -2.41 7.09 -10.26
CA LYS A 40 -2.55 5.94 -9.35
C LYS A 40 -3.49 6.25 -8.18
N ALA A 41 -3.52 7.47 -7.68
CA ALA A 41 -4.31 7.84 -6.50
C ALA A 41 -5.84 7.67 -6.66
N PRO A 42 -6.51 8.24 -7.69
CA PRO A 42 -7.93 7.97 -7.90
C PRO A 42 -8.17 6.53 -8.39
N LEU A 43 -7.24 5.97 -9.17
CA LEU A 43 -7.38 4.61 -9.67
C LEU A 43 -7.27 3.54 -8.57
N SER A 44 -6.48 3.76 -7.51
CA SER A 44 -6.37 2.82 -6.40
C SER A 44 -7.67 2.73 -5.59
N ILE A 45 -8.42 3.82 -5.48
CA ILE A 45 -9.74 3.84 -4.83
C ILE A 45 -10.76 3.11 -5.70
N LEU A 46 -10.73 3.31 -7.03
CA LEU A 46 -11.63 2.63 -7.95
C LEU A 46 -11.32 1.12 -8.05
N ASP A 47 -10.05 0.75 -8.19
CA ASP A 47 -9.58 -0.65 -8.13
C ASP A 47 -9.96 -1.30 -6.79
N ALA A 48 -9.76 -0.51 -5.72
CA ALA A 48 -10.37 -0.59 -4.41
C ALA A 48 -11.78 -1.20 -4.35
N ALA A 49 -12.72 -0.35 -4.76
CA ALA A 49 -14.15 -0.55 -4.65
C ALA A 49 -14.70 -1.56 -5.66
N PHE A 50 -14.20 -1.56 -6.90
CA PHE A 50 -14.82 -2.33 -7.99
C PHE A 50 -14.14 -3.66 -8.29
N ILE A 51 -12.88 -3.84 -7.88
CA ILE A 51 -12.12 -5.05 -8.22
C ILE A 51 -11.72 -5.80 -6.95
N LYS A 52 -10.95 -5.17 -6.06
CA LYS A 52 -10.41 -5.81 -4.86
C LYS A 52 -11.50 -6.20 -3.86
N GLY A 53 -12.43 -5.29 -3.55
CA GLY A 53 -13.57 -5.57 -2.66
C GLY A 53 -14.43 -6.76 -3.15
N PRO A 54 -15.01 -6.71 -4.35
CA PRO A 54 -15.83 -7.80 -4.89
C PRO A 54 -15.06 -9.13 -5.02
N ARG A 55 -13.77 -9.09 -5.37
CA ARG A 55 -12.92 -10.28 -5.42
C ARG A 55 -12.74 -10.91 -4.04
N ALA A 56 -12.47 -10.09 -3.01
CA ALA A 56 -12.32 -10.57 -1.63
C ALA A 56 -13.62 -11.20 -1.10
N ILE A 57 -14.77 -10.58 -1.38
CA ILE A 57 -16.09 -11.15 -1.01
C ILE A 57 -16.30 -12.51 -1.66
N LYS A 58 -15.98 -12.64 -2.96
CA LYS A 58 -16.10 -13.90 -3.69
C LYS A 58 -15.18 -14.98 -3.13
N GLU A 59 -13.98 -14.61 -2.71
CA GLU A 59 -13.01 -15.52 -2.11
C GLU A 59 -13.46 -16.01 -0.74
N ILE A 60 -13.94 -15.11 0.12
CA ILE A 60 -14.53 -15.44 1.43
C ILE A 60 -15.71 -16.38 1.24
N TYR A 61 -16.62 -16.07 0.31
CA TYR A 61 -17.74 -16.95 0.01
C TYR A 61 -17.30 -18.32 -0.47
N ARG A 62 -16.31 -18.38 -1.37
CA ARG A 62 -15.78 -19.64 -1.87
C ARG A 62 -15.18 -20.48 -0.74
N TYR A 63 -14.38 -19.86 0.11
CA TYR A 63 -13.74 -20.52 1.24
C TYR A 63 -14.77 -21.02 2.26
N GLU A 64 -15.66 -20.15 2.71
CA GLU A 64 -16.61 -20.48 3.77
C GLU A 64 -17.67 -21.49 3.34
N VAL A 65 -18.16 -21.38 2.10
CA VAL A 65 -19.27 -22.21 1.60
C VAL A 65 -18.78 -23.50 0.96
N TYR A 66 -17.64 -23.49 0.26
CA TYR A 66 -17.17 -24.64 -0.53
C TYR A 66 -15.77 -25.15 -0.15
N GLY A 67 -14.98 -24.37 0.58
CA GLY A 67 -13.58 -24.66 0.90
C GLY A 67 -13.32 -25.03 2.35
N SER A 68 -14.36 -25.31 3.14
CA SER A 68 -14.20 -25.65 4.56
C SER A 68 -13.46 -26.98 4.72
N GLU A 69 -12.58 -27.04 5.73
CA GLU A 69 -11.79 -28.23 6.09
C GLU A 69 -12.65 -29.47 6.30
N ASP A 70 -13.90 -29.26 6.71
CA ASP A 70 -14.90 -30.30 6.93
C ASP A 70 -15.89 -30.34 5.74
N PRO A 71 -15.72 -31.25 4.76
CA PRO A 71 -16.49 -31.23 3.52
C PRO A 71 -17.98 -31.52 3.73
N GLU A 72 -18.35 -32.22 4.81
CA GLU A 72 -19.75 -32.47 5.19
C GLU A 72 -20.47 -31.19 5.63
N LYS A 73 -19.72 -30.17 6.04
CA LYS A 73 -20.25 -28.86 6.46
C LYS A 73 -20.24 -27.83 5.34
N ASN A 74 -19.90 -28.22 4.11
CA ASN A 74 -19.98 -27.35 2.95
C ASN A 74 -21.46 -27.08 2.58
N GLY A 75 -21.74 -25.87 2.11
CA GLY A 75 -23.07 -25.50 1.61
C GLY A 75 -24.14 -25.23 2.67
N LEU A 76 -23.84 -25.36 3.97
CA LEU A 76 -24.77 -25.09 5.06
C LEU A 76 -25.29 -23.65 5.02
N PHE A 77 -26.58 -23.48 5.31
CA PHE A 77 -27.26 -22.18 5.18
C PHE A 77 -26.64 -21.10 6.09
N TYR A 78 -26.27 -21.44 7.32
CA TYR A 78 -25.62 -20.49 8.23
C TYR A 78 -24.25 -20.02 7.72
N LYS A 79 -23.48 -20.87 7.03
CA LYS A 79 -22.20 -20.49 6.42
C LYS A 79 -22.38 -19.53 5.26
N LYS A 80 -23.44 -19.73 4.45
CA LYS A 80 -23.83 -18.79 3.41
C LYS A 80 -24.19 -17.42 4.01
N ILE A 81 -24.97 -17.41 5.10
CA ILE A 81 -25.30 -16.16 5.81
C ILE A 81 -24.03 -15.50 6.34
N PHE A 82 -23.14 -16.25 7.00
CA PHE A 82 -21.89 -15.73 7.53
C PHE A 82 -21.00 -15.13 6.42
N ALA A 83 -20.89 -15.79 5.28
CA ALA A 83 -20.15 -15.29 4.13
C ALA A 83 -20.74 -13.98 3.58
N VAL A 84 -22.07 -13.86 3.50
CA VAL A 84 -22.73 -12.59 3.10
C VAL A 84 -22.52 -11.52 4.16
N TRP A 85 -22.60 -11.87 5.45
CA TRP A 85 -22.36 -10.93 6.56
C TRP A 85 -20.92 -10.42 6.60
N SER A 86 -19.98 -11.21 6.07
CA SER A 86 -18.57 -10.84 5.94
C SER A 86 -18.31 -9.87 4.78
N ALA A 87 -19.30 -9.64 3.90
CA ALA A 87 -19.11 -8.82 2.71
C ALA A 87 -18.91 -7.32 3.01
N PRO A 88 -19.75 -6.65 3.83
CA PRO A 88 -19.57 -5.24 4.17
C PRO A 88 -18.19 -4.91 4.81
N PRO A 89 -17.69 -5.66 5.82
CA PRO A 89 -16.38 -5.36 6.39
C PRO A 89 -15.23 -5.65 5.40
N ALA A 90 -15.36 -6.64 4.51
CA ALA A 90 -14.36 -6.91 3.48
C ALA A 90 -14.27 -5.78 2.44
N GLU A 91 -15.42 -5.26 2.01
CA GLU A 91 -15.49 -4.13 1.10
C GLU A 91 -14.97 -2.84 1.74
N ALA A 92 -15.36 -2.56 2.98
CA ALA A 92 -14.88 -1.41 3.73
C ALA A 92 -13.35 -1.45 3.90
N LYS A 93 -12.79 -2.63 4.24
CA LYS A 93 -11.34 -2.83 4.31
C LYS A 93 -10.68 -2.54 2.96
N ALA A 94 -11.21 -3.09 1.87
CA ALA A 94 -10.66 -2.86 0.53
C ALA A 94 -10.63 -1.36 0.18
N ILE A 95 -11.72 -0.63 0.44
CA ILE A 95 -11.79 0.82 0.20
C ILE A 95 -10.76 1.58 1.03
N ILE A 96 -10.60 1.22 2.31
CA ILE A 96 -9.60 1.82 3.20
C ILE A 96 -8.19 1.57 2.65
N ASP A 97 -7.88 0.33 2.26
CA ASP A 97 -6.58 -0.05 1.69
C ASP A 97 -6.30 0.73 0.39
N GLY A 98 -7.29 0.85 -0.50
CA GLY A 98 -7.18 1.63 -1.74
C GLY A 98 -6.99 3.13 -1.49
N THR A 99 -7.60 3.66 -0.42
CA THR A 99 -7.41 5.05 0.02
C THR A 99 -6.01 5.27 0.57
N VAL A 100 -5.51 4.38 1.43
CA VAL A 100 -4.13 4.43 1.95
C VAL A 100 -3.13 4.36 0.79
N GLU A 101 -3.34 3.47 -0.17
CA GLU A 101 -2.51 3.36 -1.38
C GLU A 101 -2.53 4.67 -2.20
N GLY A 102 -3.70 5.31 -2.31
CA GLY A 102 -3.84 6.57 -3.04
C GLY A 102 -3.15 7.74 -2.34
N VAL A 103 -3.30 7.85 -1.02
CA VAL A 103 -2.59 8.85 -0.20
C VAL A 103 -1.08 8.64 -0.27
N SER A 104 -0.61 7.40 -0.20
CA SER A 104 0.81 7.07 -0.36
C SER A 104 1.32 7.50 -1.74
N ALA A 105 0.56 7.26 -2.80
CA ALA A 105 0.93 7.68 -4.15
C ALA A 105 1.04 9.21 -4.25
N ILE A 106 0.10 9.96 -3.66
CA ILE A 106 0.18 11.43 -3.59
C ILE A 106 1.45 11.86 -2.83
N GLY A 107 1.74 11.24 -1.69
CA GLY A 107 2.96 11.52 -0.92
C GLY A 107 4.24 11.30 -1.76
N ASP A 108 4.30 10.21 -2.51
CA ASP A 108 5.41 9.94 -3.42
C ASP A 108 5.49 10.93 -4.58
N ALA A 109 4.35 11.40 -5.10
CA ALA A 109 4.33 12.45 -6.12
C ALA A 109 4.89 13.76 -5.58
N VAL A 110 4.48 14.19 -4.38
CA VAL A 110 5.00 15.40 -3.73
C VAL A 110 6.49 15.26 -3.43
N LYS A 111 6.93 14.09 -2.95
CA LYS A 111 8.36 13.80 -2.72
C LYS A 111 9.17 13.93 -4.01
N ASN A 112 8.69 13.37 -5.12
CA ASN A 112 9.34 13.50 -6.42
C ASN A 112 9.35 14.95 -6.91
N LEU A 113 8.28 15.71 -6.68
CA LEU A 113 8.22 17.13 -7.05
C LEU A 113 9.26 17.96 -6.28
N LEU A 114 9.34 17.78 -4.95
CA LEU A 114 10.33 18.45 -4.12
C LEU A 114 11.77 18.04 -4.48
N SER A 115 11.96 16.78 -4.90
CA SER A 115 13.27 16.29 -5.33
C SER A 115 13.78 17.00 -6.57
N ILE A 116 12.88 17.40 -7.50
CA ILE A 116 13.26 18.20 -8.67
C ILE A 116 13.85 19.56 -8.25
N PHE A 117 13.19 20.26 -7.31
CA PHE A 117 13.65 21.56 -6.83
C PHE A 117 14.89 21.51 -5.91
N ALA A 118 15.20 20.34 -5.35
CA ALA A 118 16.36 20.14 -4.49
C ALA A 118 17.57 19.55 -5.24
N SER A 119 17.36 19.01 -6.46
CA SER A 119 18.42 18.42 -7.29
C SER A 119 19.03 19.38 -8.32
N ASP A 120 18.37 20.52 -8.55
CA ASP A 120 18.91 21.69 -9.27
C ASP A 120 19.56 22.66 -8.26
#